data_AF-A0A9D7LCX5-F1
#
_entry.id   AF-A0A9D7LCX5-F1
#
_cell.length_a   1.000
_cell.length_b   1.000
_cell.length_c   1.000
_cell.angle_alpha   90.00
_cell.angle_beta   90.00
_cell.angle_gamma   90.00
#
_symmetry.space_group_name_H-M   'P 1'
#
loop_
_entity.id
_entity.type
_entity.pdbx_description
1 polymer ?
#
loop_
_entity_poly.entity_id
_entity_poly.type
_entity_poly.pdbx_seq_one_letter_code
_entity_poly.pdbx_strand_id
1 'polypeptide(L)'
;MKSKNQVPLPSQQDLETLKQAQAIAVKPPQGWLRAMRTALGLSQKHVADQITMTRQAYADLESAEVRGAISLKSLHRAAGAMDCDLVYFVVPRSPAAIKAVPQSPTPASPPPPVSAPTTAFEDKTTGDLQIELK
;
A
#
# COMPACT_ATOMS: atom_id res chain seq x y z
N MET A 1 17.74 -5.99 25.96
CA MET A 1 16.50 -5.21 25.81
C MET A 1 16.42 -4.77 24.35
N LYS A 2 15.43 -5.25 23.59
CA LYS A 2 15.39 -5.14 22.13
C LYS A 2 14.91 -3.74 21.73
N SER A 3 15.82 -2.84 21.33
CA SER A 3 15.45 -1.59 20.67
C SER A 3 14.80 -1.93 19.33
N LYS A 4 13.47 -1.78 19.30
CA LYS A 4 12.66 -1.95 18.11
C LYS A 4 13.06 -0.84 17.13
N ASN A 5 13.48 -1.28 15.95
CA ASN A 5 13.87 -0.47 14.80
C ASN A 5 12.67 0.42 14.39
N GLN A 6 12.56 1.61 14.98
CA GLN A 6 11.52 2.57 14.61
C GLN A 6 12.01 3.32 13.38
N VAL A 7 11.42 3.01 12.22
CA VAL A 7 11.57 3.82 11.01
C VAL A 7 11.09 5.22 11.37
N PRO A 8 11.93 6.26 11.27
CA PRO A 8 11.51 7.63 11.56
C PRO A 8 10.34 7.99 10.65
N LEU A 9 9.20 8.35 11.24
CA LEU A 9 8.12 8.97 10.49
C LEU A 9 8.63 10.30 9.92
N PRO A 10 8.34 10.64 8.65
CA PRO A 10 8.70 11.95 8.11
C PRO A 10 8.11 13.04 9.00
N SER A 11 8.95 14.01 9.37
CA SER A 11 8.51 15.12 10.19
C SER A 11 7.48 15.96 9.44
N GLN A 12 6.69 16.77 10.17
CA GLN A 12 5.70 17.65 9.54
C GLN A 12 6.34 18.57 8.48
N GLN A 13 7.59 18.98 8.70
CA GLN A 13 8.35 19.81 7.78
C GLN A 13 8.72 19.06 6.49
N ASP A 14 9.11 17.79 6.60
CA ASP A 14 9.42 16.95 5.43
C ASP A 14 8.19 16.79 4.52
N LEU A 15 7.00 16.66 5.11
CA LEU A 15 5.75 16.56 4.35
C LEU A 15 5.41 17.84 3.59
N GLU A 16 5.67 19.00 4.19
CA GLU A 16 5.47 20.28 3.51
C GLU A 16 6.49 20.45 2.37
N THR A 17 7.75 20.04 2.56
CA THR A 17 8.75 20.02 1.48
C THR A 17 8.34 19.10 0.33
N LEU A 18 7.81 17.91 0.61
CA LEU A 18 7.30 17.00 -0.43
C LEU A 18 6.09 17.56 -1.19
N LYS A 19 5.19 18.28 -0.50
CA LYS A 19 4.07 18.98 -1.15
C LYS A 19 4.57 20.10 -2.07
N GLN A 20 5.57 20.86 -1.64
CA GLN A 20 6.19 21.90 -2.46
C GLN A 20 6.87 21.29 -3.70
N ALA A 21 7.62 20.21 -3.52
CA ALA A 21 8.23 19.46 -4.62
C ALA A 21 7.18 18.92 -5.60
N GLN A 22 6.04 18.41 -5.10
CA GLN A 22 4.91 18.00 -5.94
C GLN A 22 4.33 19.16 -6.75
N ALA A 23 4.20 20.35 -6.15
CA ALA A 23 3.61 21.52 -6.81
C ALA A 23 4.45 22.01 -8.01
N ILE A 24 5.77 21.87 -7.93
CA ILE A 24 6.69 22.25 -9.02
C ILE A 24 6.91 21.13 -10.05
N ALA A 25 6.67 19.87 -9.69
CA ALA A 25 6.86 18.71 -10.55
C ALA A 25 5.71 18.54 -11.55
N VAL A 26 5.59 19.47 -12.50
CA VAL A 26 4.63 19.37 -13.61
C VAL A 26 5.10 18.29 -14.57
N LYS A 27 4.29 17.25 -14.76
CA LYS A 27 4.61 16.17 -15.69
C LYS A 27 4.65 16.69 -17.13
N PRO A 28 5.77 16.52 -17.87
CA PRO A 28 5.83 16.88 -19.29
C PRO A 28 4.79 16.09 -20.11
N PRO A 29 4.23 16.66 -21.20
CA PRO A 29 3.19 15.99 -22.00
C PRO A 29 3.69 14.69 -22.66
N GLN A 30 5.00 14.63 -22.92
CA GLN A 30 5.68 13.47 -23.50
C GLN A 30 6.20 12.46 -22.46
N GLY A 31 5.98 12.70 -21.17
CA GLY A 31 6.52 11.90 -20.07
C GLY A 31 7.93 12.32 -19.65
N TRP A 32 8.33 11.91 -18.45
CA TRP A 32 9.64 12.18 -17.87
C TRP A 32 10.75 11.43 -18.58
N LEU A 33 10.54 10.17 -18.97
CA LEU A 33 11.58 9.39 -19.66
C LEU A 33 11.99 10.05 -20.97
N ARG A 34 11.01 10.43 -21.80
CA ARG A 34 11.29 11.08 -23.08
C ARG A 34 11.87 12.48 -22.90
N ALA A 35 11.39 13.24 -21.93
CA ALA A 35 11.90 14.57 -21.64
C ALA A 35 13.38 14.51 -21.22
N MET A 36 13.72 13.65 -20.26
CA MET A 36 15.09 13.47 -19.77
C MET A 36 16.01 12.92 -20.85
N ARG A 37 15.57 11.87 -21.57
CA ARG A 37 16.34 11.30 -22.68
C ARG A 37 16.70 12.36 -23.73
N THR A 38 15.75 13.22 -24.07
CA THR A 38 15.96 14.28 -25.07
C THR A 38 16.86 15.40 -24.53
N ALA A 39 16.71 15.77 -23.25
CA ALA A 39 17.57 16.75 -22.59
C ALA A 39 19.03 16.28 -22.53
N LEU A 40 19.26 14.97 -22.37
CA LEU A 40 20.59 14.34 -22.38
C LEU A 40 21.13 14.07 -23.80
N GLY A 41 20.36 14.36 -24.85
CA GLY A 41 20.77 14.10 -26.24
C GLY A 41 20.83 12.62 -26.61
N LEU A 42 20.20 11.74 -25.83
CA LEU A 42 20.25 10.29 -26.03
C LEU A 42 19.18 9.82 -27.04
N SER A 43 19.56 8.86 -27.90
CA SER A 43 18.59 8.20 -28.78
C SER A 43 17.85 7.08 -28.04
N GLN A 44 16.63 6.74 -28.47
CA GLN A 44 15.89 5.60 -27.92
C GLN A 44 16.69 4.29 -28.02
N LYS A 45 17.45 4.11 -29.12
CA LYS A 45 18.32 2.95 -29.31
C LYS A 45 19.43 2.90 -28.25
N HIS A 46 20.07 4.03 -27.98
CA HIS A 46 21.13 4.09 -26.97
C HIS A 46 20.65 3.63 -25.60
N VAL A 47 19.52 4.18 -25.14
CA VAL A 47 18.96 3.78 -23.83
C VAL A 47 18.49 2.33 -23.87
N ALA A 48 17.85 1.89 -24.95
CA ALA A 48 17.41 0.50 -25.12
C ALA A 48 18.58 -0.50 -25.05
N ASP A 49 19.72 -0.17 -25.67
CA ASP A 49 20.93 -1.00 -25.68
C ASP A 49 21.49 -1.16 -24.24
N GLN A 50 21.51 -0.08 -23.43
CA GLN A 50 21.95 -0.13 -22.03
C GLN A 50 21.13 -1.10 -21.15
N ILE A 51 19.86 -1.29 -21.49
CA ILE A 51 18.95 -2.20 -20.79
C ILE A 51 18.50 -3.36 -21.67
N THR A 52 19.35 -3.79 -22.60
CA THR A 52 19.22 -5.03 -23.41
C THR A 52 17.80 -5.24 -23.94
N MET A 53 17.20 -4.19 -24.48
CA MET A 53 15.87 -4.23 -25.08
C MET A 53 15.92 -3.70 -26.51
N THR A 54 14.86 -3.96 -27.27
CA THR A 54 14.74 -3.38 -28.60
C THR A 54 14.36 -1.91 -28.50
N ARG A 55 14.74 -1.12 -29.53
CA ARG A 55 14.30 0.27 -29.65
C ARG A 55 12.77 0.41 -29.53
N GLN A 56 12.03 -0.52 -30.14
CA GLN A 56 10.57 -0.52 -30.09
C GLN A 56 10.04 -0.73 -28.67
N ALA A 57 10.59 -1.72 -27.95
CA ALA A 57 10.21 -1.98 -26.56
C ALA A 57 10.47 -0.75 -25.66
N TYR A 58 11.56 -0.01 -25.89
CA TYR A 58 11.81 1.24 -25.16
C TYR A 58 10.82 2.35 -25.53
N ALA A 59 10.48 2.49 -26.81
CA ALA A 59 9.44 3.44 -27.24
C ALA A 59 8.06 3.11 -26.64
N ASP A 60 7.76 1.83 -26.46
CA ASP A 60 6.54 1.37 -25.79
C ASP A 60 6.56 1.71 -24.29
N LEU A 61 7.73 1.68 -23.64
CA LEU A 61 7.89 2.15 -22.25
C LEU A 61 7.63 3.66 -22.12
N GLU A 62 8.21 4.48 -23.00
CA GLU A 62 7.92 5.93 -23.02
C GLU A 62 6.41 6.18 -23.18
N SER A 63 5.78 5.45 -24.10
CA SER A 63 4.35 5.59 -24.37
C SER A 63 3.49 5.07 -23.21
N ALA A 64 3.90 3.99 -22.53
CA ALA A 64 3.23 3.47 -21.35
C ALA A 64 3.35 4.43 -20.16
N GLU A 65 4.45 5.16 -20.02
CA GLU A 65 4.60 6.18 -18.98
C GLU A 65 3.61 7.33 -19.17
N VAL A 66 3.44 7.81 -20.40
CA VAL A 66 2.46 8.84 -20.73
C VAL A 66 1.04 8.39 -20.38
N ARG A 67 0.69 7.13 -20.72
CA ARG A 67 -0.63 6.54 -20.39
C ARG A 67 -0.82 6.17 -18.91
N GLY A 68 0.24 6.21 -18.09
CA GLY A 68 0.19 5.76 -16.69
C GLY A 68 0.15 4.24 -16.51
N ALA A 69 0.51 3.46 -17.52
CA ALA A 69 0.52 1.99 -17.49
C ALA A 69 1.91 1.40 -17.21
N ILE A 70 2.95 2.23 -17.09
CA ILE A 70 4.31 1.77 -16.79
C ILE A 70 4.43 1.28 -15.34
N SER A 71 5.15 0.18 -15.14
CA SER A 71 5.50 -0.27 -13.78
C SER A 71 6.62 0.57 -13.19
N LEU A 72 6.63 0.76 -11.87
CA LEU A 72 7.73 1.44 -11.17
C LEU A 72 9.08 0.75 -11.43
N LYS A 73 9.11 -0.58 -11.53
CA LYS A 73 10.31 -1.35 -11.87
C LYS A 73 10.86 -0.98 -13.24
N SER A 74 9.99 -0.89 -14.25
CA SER A 74 10.39 -0.51 -15.61
C SER A 74 10.85 0.94 -15.68
N LEU A 75 10.16 1.83 -14.97
CA LEU A 75 10.54 3.25 -14.89
C LEU A 75 11.92 3.42 -14.24
N HIS A 76 12.17 2.74 -13.13
CA HIS A 76 13.47 2.75 -12.44
C HIS A 76 14.59 2.23 -13.34
N ARG A 77 14.34 1.13 -14.05
CA ARG A 77 15.31 0.55 -15.00
C ARG A 77 15.63 1.51 -16.14
N ALA A 78 14.62 2.18 -16.70
CA ALA A 78 14.81 3.16 -17.76
C ALA A 78 15.54 4.43 -17.27
N ALA A 79 15.30 4.87 -16.04
CA ALA A 79 16.03 5.97 -15.41
C ALA A 79 17.52 5.62 -15.23
N GLY A 80 17.82 4.44 -14.65
CA GLY A 80 19.20 3.99 -14.45
C GLY A 80 19.98 3.82 -15.75
N ALA A 81 19.31 3.50 -16.86
CA ALA A 81 19.92 3.43 -18.18
C ALA A 81 20.41 4.79 -18.73
N MET A 82 19.95 5.89 -18.14
CA MET A 82 20.31 7.27 -18.47
C MET A 82 21.16 7.90 -17.35
N ASP A 83 21.71 7.09 -16.44
CA ASP A 83 22.39 7.54 -15.21
C ASP A 83 21.52 8.52 -14.38
N CYS A 84 20.21 8.31 -14.39
CA CYS A 84 19.24 9.09 -13.66
C CYS A 84 18.62 8.28 -12.52
N ASP A 85 18.35 8.93 -11.40
CA ASP A 85 17.64 8.33 -10.28
C ASP A 85 16.13 8.52 -10.40
N LEU A 86 15.36 7.47 -10.12
CA LEU A 86 13.92 7.57 -9.93
C LEU A 86 13.60 7.86 -8.47
N VAL A 87 13.15 9.08 -8.18
CA VAL A 87 12.61 9.45 -6.87
C VAL A 87 11.10 9.34 -6.89
N TYR A 88 10.52 8.56 -5.96
CA TYR A 88 9.08 8.46 -5.76
C TYR A 88 8.72 8.69 -4.29
N PHE A 89 7.58 9.33 -4.06
CA PHE A 89 7.08 9.61 -2.71
C PHE A 89 5.55 9.53 -2.69
N VAL A 90 5.01 9.17 -1.54
CA VAL A 90 3.56 9.10 -1.30
C VAL A 90 3.19 10.23 -0.35
N VAL A 91 2.39 11.19 -0.83
CA VAL A 91 1.90 12.30 -0.01
C VAL A 91 0.48 11.98 0.46
N PRO A 92 0.19 12.03 1.76
CA PRO A 92 -1.16 11.85 2.26
C PRO A 92 -2.07 13.01 1.80
N ARG A 93 -3.29 12.68 1.37
CA ARG A 93 -4.28 13.68 0.94
C ARG A 93 -4.74 14.60 2.09
N SER A 94 -4.63 14.12 3.33
CA SER A 94 -4.98 14.89 4.53
C SER A 94 -3.93 14.64 5.63
N PRO A 95 -3.50 15.70 6.36
CA PRO A 95 -2.55 15.58 7.46
C PRO A 95 -3.08 14.73 8.63
N ALA A 96 -4.40 14.54 8.73
CA ALA A 96 -5.02 13.70 9.76
C ALA A 96 -4.74 12.19 9.55
N ALA A 97 -4.38 11.77 8.33
CA ALA A 97 -4.16 10.36 8.02
C ALA A 97 -2.95 9.74 8.74
N ILE A 98 -1.97 10.56 9.14
CA ILE A 98 -0.78 10.07 9.86
C ILE A 98 -1.04 9.94 11.38
N LYS A 99 -2.14 10.50 11.90
CA LYS A 99 -2.47 10.47 13.34
C LYS A 99 -3.23 9.21 13.79
N ALA A 100 -3.55 8.28 12.91
CA ALA A 100 -4.23 7.05 13.28
C ALA A 100 -3.27 5.86 13.28
N VAL A 101 -2.52 5.69 14.37
CA VAL A 101 -2.30 4.32 14.85
C VAL A 101 -3.63 3.93 15.51
N PRO A 102 -4.48 3.07 14.92
CA PRO A 102 -5.47 2.41 15.74
C PRO A 102 -4.64 1.67 16.79
N GLN A 103 -4.74 2.14 18.03
CA GLN A 103 -4.39 1.34 19.18
C GLN A 103 -5.12 0.02 18.93
N SER A 104 -4.38 -1.05 18.63
CA SER A 104 -4.96 -2.38 18.69
C SER A 104 -5.65 -2.40 20.05
N PRO A 105 -6.96 -2.66 20.17
CA PRO A 105 -7.53 -2.84 21.48
C PRO A 105 -6.68 -3.92 22.13
N THR A 106 -5.94 -3.55 23.16
CA THR A 106 -5.40 -4.47 24.14
C THR A 106 -6.53 -5.47 24.40
N PRO A 107 -6.35 -6.79 24.27
CA PRO A 107 -7.38 -7.73 24.66
C PRO A 107 -7.63 -7.52 26.15
N ALA A 108 -8.64 -6.70 26.44
CA ALA A 108 -9.07 -6.34 27.76
C ALA A 108 -9.90 -7.51 28.27
N SER A 109 -9.36 -8.14 29.31
CA SER A 109 -9.98 -9.15 30.19
C SER A 109 -10.29 -10.53 29.59
N PRO A 110 -9.99 -11.64 30.30
CA PRO A 110 -10.57 -12.94 29.97
C PRO A 110 -12.10 -12.85 30.10
N PRO A 111 -12.87 -13.58 29.27
CA PRO A 111 -14.32 -13.65 29.42
C PRO A 111 -14.69 -14.16 30.83
N PRO A 112 -15.81 -13.72 31.42
CA PRO A 112 -16.23 -14.22 32.73
C PRO A 112 -16.43 -15.75 32.67
N PRO A 113 -16.20 -16.48 33.78
CA PRO A 113 -16.35 -17.92 33.79
C PRO A 113 -17.80 -18.28 33.44
N VAL A 114 -17.96 -19.10 32.40
CA VAL A 114 -19.24 -19.71 32.07
C VAL A 114 -19.53 -20.73 33.16
N SER A 115 -20.39 -20.37 34.11
CA SER A 115 -20.93 -21.32 35.08
C SER A 115 -21.75 -22.37 34.32
N ALA A 116 -21.21 -23.58 34.22
CA ALA A 116 -21.99 -24.75 33.86
C ALA A 116 -22.86 -25.15 35.06
N PRO A 117 -24.19 -25.32 34.92
CA PRO A 117 -24.92 -26.16 35.83
C PRO A 117 -24.71 -27.63 35.43
N THR A 118 -24.05 -28.35 36.34
CA THR A 118 -23.96 -29.80 36.41
C THR A 118 -25.36 -30.41 36.50
N THR A 119 -25.52 -31.56 35.86
CA THR A 119 -26.70 -32.42 35.92
C THR A 119 -26.99 -32.82 37.38
N ALA A 120 -28.24 -32.65 37.83
CA ALA A 120 -28.74 -33.32 39.02
C ALA A 120 -30.19 -33.76 38.78
N PHE A 121 -30.29 -35.07 38.61
CA PHE A 121 -31.45 -35.94 38.66
C PHE A 121 -32.27 -35.71 39.94
N GLU A 122 -33.60 -35.55 39.83
CA GLU A 122 -34.55 -36.00 40.85
C GLU A 122 -35.97 -36.20 40.25
N ASP A 123 -36.39 -37.46 40.30
CA ASP A 123 -37.72 -38.04 40.06
C ASP A 123 -38.70 -37.66 41.18
N LYS A 124 -39.99 -37.42 40.86
CA LYS A 124 -41.19 -37.91 41.58
C LYS A 124 -42.49 -37.78 40.75
N THR A 125 -42.97 -38.93 40.27
CA THR A 125 -44.29 -39.52 40.58
C THR A 125 -45.59 -38.70 40.42
N THR A 126 -46.40 -39.19 39.47
CA THR A 126 -47.88 -39.39 39.47
C THR A 126 -48.84 -38.20 39.41
N GLY A 127 -49.63 -38.23 38.35
CA GLY A 127 -50.98 -37.69 38.27
C GLY A 127 -51.67 -38.22 37.01
N ASP A 128 -52.36 -39.35 37.16
CA ASP A 128 -53.35 -39.87 36.20
C ASP A 128 -54.31 -38.77 35.72
N LEU A 129 -54.77 -38.89 34.47
CA LEU A 129 -56.18 -38.81 34.10
C LEU A 129 -56.34 -39.24 32.63
N GLN A 130 -56.90 -40.44 32.46
CA GLN A 130 -57.54 -40.86 31.21
C GLN A 130 -58.75 -39.97 30.93
N ILE A 131 -59.06 -39.72 29.65
CA ILE A 131 -60.40 -39.91 29.06
C ILE A 131 -60.20 -40.14 27.55
N GLU A 132 -60.51 -41.35 27.11
CA GLU A 132 -60.91 -41.69 25.75
C GLU A 132 -62.45 -41.67 25.73
N LEU A 133 -63.09 -41.09 24.70
CA LEU A 133 -64.49 -41.42 24.39
C LEU A 133 -64.91 -40.96 22.97
N LYS A 134 -65.17 -42.00 22.16
CA LYS A 134 -66.10 -42.15 21.04
C LYS A 134 -65.66 -41.81 19.61
#